data_AF-A0A7D3X4M4-F1
#
_entry.id   AF-A0A7D3X4M4-F1
#
_cell.length_a   1.000
_cell.length_b   1.000
_cell.length_c   1.000
_cell.angle_alpha   90.00
_cell.angle_beta   90.00
_cell.angle_gamma   90.00
#
_symmetry.space_group_name_H-M   'P 1'
#
loop_
_entity.id
_entity.type
_entity.pdbx_description
1 polymer ?
#
loop_
_entity_poly.entity_id
_entity_poly.type
_entity_poly.pdbx_seq_one_letter_code
_entity_poly.pdbx_strand_id
1 'polypeptide(L)'
;MKLLIPALLLGGAFLVALDSQAQTQPAAAPAPAAAAPSPATQNPAARRVLAPRRVVAPRRTGSAPTARPKTSGVMAKDGLTMQNGRVILTELGLTAPIEQDKRLLNGTLITTKGQVTNVEGVTSQLNEGDYVSLTGRITSKREMVEADSVRKLVAYDLKHPGKRKELEKAREKAEKEREKAEKEAAKAKAKAGR
;
A
#
# COMPACT_ATOMS: atom_id res chain seq x y z
N MET A 1 33.70 -0.73 45.73
CA MET A 1 33.08 -2.07 45.73
C MET A 1 33.69 -2.84 44.55
N LYS A 2 34.48 -3.87 44.87
CA LYS A 2 34.97 -4.89 43.93
C LYS A 2 33.89 -5.96 43.74
N LEU A 3 34.08 -6.85 42.75
CA LEU A 3 33.32 -8.07 42.38
C LEU A 3 32.38 -7.85 41.18
N LEU A 4 32.29 -8.71 40.16
CA LEU A 4 33.06 -9.86 39.71
C LEU A 4 32.56 -10.18 38.29
N ILE A 5 33.45 -10.51 37.35
CA ILE A 5 33.13 -11.14 36.06
C ILE A 5 32.95 -12.65 36.31
N PRO A 6 32.11 -13.37 35.52
CA PRO A 6 32.70 -14.48 34.80
C PRO A 6 32.26 -14.53 33.33
N ALA A 7 33.27 -14.81 32.50
CA ALA A 7 33.14 -15.25 31.13
C ALA A 7 32.55 -16.66 31.07
N LEU A 8 31.76 -16.95 30.03
CA LEU A 8 31.56 -18.32 29.57
C LEU A 8 31.70 -18.38 28.04
N LEU A 9 32.77 -19.02 27.62
CA LEU A 9 32.98 -19.63 26.32
C LEU A 9 31.94 -20.74 26.07
N LEU A 10 31.45 -20.84 24.84
CA LEU A 10 31.17 -22.07 24.05
C LEU A 10 30.48 -21.57 22.77
N GLY A 11 31.05 -21.68 21.57
CA GLY A 11 31.30 -22.93 20.87
C GLY A 11 30.37 -22.96 19.65
N GLY A 12 30.91 -22.95 18.43
CA GLY A 12 30.09 -22.97 17.23
C GLY A 12 30.85 -22.65 15.94
N ALA A 13 31.89 -23.42 15.65
CA ALA A 13 32.43 -23.52 14.29
C ALA A 13 31.46 -24.37 13.46
N PHE A 14 30.83 -23.78 12.44
CA PHE A 14 30.19 -24.53 11.37
C PHE A 14 30.90 -24.20 10.06
N LEU A 15 31.71 -25.16 9.65
CA LEU A 15 32.34 -25.29 8.34
C LEU A 15 31.37 -26.08 7.43
N VAL A 16 31.63 -26.10 6.10
CA VAL A 16 30.98 -26.93 5.04
C VAL A 16 29.77 -26.23 4.38
N ALA A 17 29.63 -26.06 3.04
CA ALA A 17 30.32 -26.60 1.86
C ALA A 17 30.35 -25.56 0.71
N LEU A 18 31.44 -25.61 -0.07
CA LEU A 18 31.48 -25.25 -1.48
C LEU A 18 30.91 -26.43 -2.29
N ASP A 19 29.97 -26.16 -3.19
CA ASP A 19 29.72 -26.94 -4.42
C ASP A 19 29.12 -25.90 -5.41
N SER A 20 29.85 -25.41 -6.40
CA SER A 20 30.14 -26.09 -7.68
C SER A 20 28.87 -26.66 -8.30
N GLN A 21 28.35 -26.02 -9.35
CA GLN A 21 28.12 -26.64 -10.65
C GLN A 21 27.83 -25.57 -11.70
N ALA A 22 28.64 -25.63 -12.75
CA ALA A 22 28.50 -24.92 -14.00
C ALA A 22 27.39 -25.55 -14.87
N GLN A 23 27.20 -24.95 -16.04
CA GLN A 23 26.73 -25.62 -17.26
C GLN A 23 25.25 -26.05 -17.30
N THR A 24 24.44 -25.31 -18.06
CA THR A 24 24.26 -25.59 -19.50
C THR A 24 23.20 -24.66 -20.10
N GLN A 25 23.60 -23.93 -21.15
CA GLN A 25 22.69 -23.50 -22.20
C GLN A 25 22.39 -24.70 -23.10
N PRO A 26 21.15 -24.86 -23.55
CA PRO A 26 20.88 -25.25 -24.93
C PRO A 26 19.96 -24.19 -25.58
N ALA A 27 20.47 -23.50 -26.59
CA ALA A 27 20.41 -23.87 -28.00
C ALA A 27 19.06 -23.48 -28.63
N ALA A 28 19.14 -22.46 -29.47
CA ALA A 28 18.12 -22.07 -30.42
C ALA A 28 17.79 -23.22 -31.39
N ALA A 29 16.50 -23.33 -31.72
CA ALA A 29 16.03 -24.13 -32.84
C ALA A 29 14.89 -23.39 -33.56
N PRO A 30 14.70 -23.66 -34.87
CA PRO A 30 14.41 -22.65 -35.88
C PRO A 30 12.92 -22.41 -36.14
N ALA A 31 12.64 -21.21 -36.63
CA ALA A 31 11.38 -20.86 -37.28
C ALA A 31 11.13 -21.76 -38.50
N PRO A 32 9.93 -22.36 -38.66
CA PRO A 32 9.47 -22.82 -39.95
C PRO A 32 8.83 -21.70 -40.75
N ALA A 33 9.24 -21.70 -42.01
CA ALA A 33 8.93 -20.76 -43.06
C ALA A 33 7.43 -20.58 -43.36
N ALA A 34 7.19 -19.42 -43.95
CA ALA A 34 6.09 -19.06 -44.82
C ALA A 34 5.41 -20.23 -45.57
N ALA A 35 4.09 -20.27 -45.50
CA ALA A 35 3.24 -20.68 -46.61
C ALA A 35 2.08 -19.69 -46.69
N ALA A 36 2.15 -18.83 -47.70
CA ALA A 36 1.06 -17.97 -48.14
C ALA A 36 0.12 -18.77 -49.08
N PRO A 37 -0.85 -18.14 -49.75
CA PRO A 37 -2.28 -18.34 -49.53
C PRO A 37 -2.93 -19.16 -50.66
N SER A 38 -4.13 -19.69 -50.41
CA SER A 38 -4.99 -20.19 -51.49
C SER A 38 -6.48 -20.10 -51.18
N PRO A 39 -7.33 -20.01 -52.22
CA PRO A 39 -8.42 -19.05 -52.27
C PRO A 39 -9.81 -19.65 -52.00
N ALA A 40 -10.72 -18.73 -51.66
CA ALA A 40 -12.16 -18.72 -51.85
C ALA A 40 -12.85 -20.03 -52.31
N THR A 41 -13.78 -20.52 -51.49
CA THR A 41 -15.00 -21.16 -51.99
C THR A 41 -16.18 -20.55 -51.24
N GLN A 42 -16.81 -19.58 -51.89
CA GLN A 42 -18.11 -19.03 -51.51
C GLN A 42 -19.16 -20.08 -51.85
N ASN A 43 -19.95 -20.51 -50.87
CA ASN A 43 -21.08 -21.42 -51.07
C ASN A 43 -22.38 -20.66 -50.75
N PRO A 44 -23.12 -20.15 -51.75
CA PRO A 44 -24.32 -19.36 -51.51
C PRO A 44 -25.58 -20.19 -51.75
N ALA A 45 -25.92 -21.12 -50.86
CA ALA A 45 -27.21 -21.82 -50.94
C ALA A 45 -27.61 -22.51 -49.64
N ALA A 46 -28.02 -21.74 -48.64
CA ALA A 46 -28.86 -22.28 -47.56
C ALA A 46 -29.84 -21.21 -47.10
N ARG A 47 -30.93 -21.05 -47.88
CA ARG A 47 -32.20 -20.49 -47.40
C ARG A 47 -32.70 -21.38 -46.25
N ARG A 48 -32.34 -21.04 -45.02
CA ARG A 48 -32.99 -21.58 -43.82
C ARG A 48 -34.09 -20.65 -43.37
N VAL A 49 -35.30 -21.10 -43.66
CA VAL A 49 -36.59 -20.83 -43.02
C VAL A 49 -36.45 -20.07 -41.69
N LEU A 50 -36.94 -18.83 -41.68
CA LEU A 50 -37.14 -18.03 -40.47
C LEU A 50 -38.22 -18.70 -39.60
N ALA A 51 -37.79 -19.31 -38.49
CA ALA A 51 -38.71 -19.78 -37.46
C ALA A 51 -39.48 -18.59 -36.84
N PRO A 52 -40.76 -18.78 -36.47
CA PRO A 52 -41.56 -17.72 -35.85
C PRO A 52 -40.93 -17.27 -34.53
N ARG A 53 -40.69 -15.97 -34.41
CA ARG A 53 -40.13 -15.32 -33.21
C ARG A 53 -41.09 -15.52 -32.03
N ARG A 54 -40.74 -16.43 -31.12
CA ARG A 54 -41.37 -16.57 -29.82
C ARG A 54 -41.13 -15.29 -29.01
N VAL A 55 -42.20 -14.61 -28.60
CA VAL A 55 -42.12 -13.42 -27.75
C VAL A 55 -41.56 -13.86 -26.40
N VAL A 56 -40.28 -13.54 -26.16
CA VAL A 56 -39.62 -13.78 -24.88
C VAL A 56 -40.16 -12.75 -23.90
N ALA A 57 -40.84 -13.22 -22.85
CA ALA A 57 -41.30 -12.38 -21.76
C ALA A 57 -40.12 -11.53 -21.21
N PRO A 58 -40.35 -10.26 -20.83
CA PRO A 58 -39.31 -9.42 -20.27
C PRO A 58 -38.76 -10.08 -19.01
N ARG A 59 -37.52 -10.57 -19.08
CA ARG A 59 -36.80 -11.06 -17.91
C ARG A 59 -36.72 -9.87 -16.95
N ARG A 60 -37.43 -9.98 -15.81
CA ARG A 60 -37.19 -9.15 -14.64
C ARG A 60 -35.76 -9.40 -14.17
N THR A 61 -34.79 -8.71 -14.76
CA THR A 61 -33.43 -8.58 -14.23
C THR A 61 -33.49 -7.60 -13.07
N GLY A 62 -34.12 -8.03 -11.98
CA GLY A 62 -34.14 -7.35 -10.70
C GLY A 62 -33.00 -7.82 -9.79
N SER A 63 -31.81 -8.13 -10.33
CA SER A 63 -30.64 -8.25 -9.47
C SER A 63 -30.27 -6.84 -9.04
N ALA A 64 -30.58 -6.52 -7.78
CA ALA A 64 -30.09 -5.31 -7.13
C ALA A 64 -28.60 -5.12 -7.48
N PRO A 65 -28.16 -3.90 -7.83
CA PRO A 65 -26.76 -3.65 -8.14
C PRO A 65 -25.94 -4.11 -6.94
N THR A 66 -25.10 -5.11 -7.15
CA THR A 66 -24.09 -5.53 -6.19
C THR A 66 -23.36 -4.28 -5.74
N ALA A 67 -23.43 -3.99 -4.44
CA ALA A 67 -22.79 -2.83 -3.84
C ALA A 67 -21.34 -2.82 -4.29
N ARG A 68 -20.98 -1.88 -5.18
CA ARG A 68 -19.59 -1.66 -5.56
C ARG A 68 -18.84 -1.41 -4.25
N PRO A 69 -17.75 -2.14 -3.96
CA PRO A 69 -16.95 -1.85 -2.80
C PRO A 69 -16.58 -0.38 -2.88
N LYS A 70 -17.01 0.40 -1.89
CA LYS A 70 -16.65 1.81 -1.78
C LYS A 70 -15.15 1.81 -1.55
N THR A 71 -14.37 1.96 -2.62
CA THR A 71 -12.97 2.30 -2.53
C THR A 71 -12.93 3.61 -1.77
N SER A 72 -12.49 3.54 -0.50
CA SER A 72 -12.34 4.72 0.33
C SER A 72 -11.52 5.73 -0.47
N GLY A 73 -12.10 6.90 -0.74
CA GLY A 73 -11.62 7.92 -1.69
C GLY A 73 -10.30 8.61 -1.34
N VAL A 74 -9.34 7.86 -0.80
CA VAL A 74 -7.93 8.17 -0.91
C VAL A 74 -7.53 7.68 -2.30
N MET A 75 -6.91 8.53 -3.11
CA MET A 75 -6.16 8.09 -4.30
C MET A 75 -5.17 7.01 -3.84
N ALA A 76 -5.60 5.75 -3.86
CA ALA A 76 -4.86 4.66 -3.29
C ALA A 76 -3.65 4.49 -4.21
N LYS A 77 -2.49 4.89 -3.70
CA LYS A 77 -1.25 4.74 -4.46
C LYS A 77 -1.09 3.27 -4.81
N ASP A 78 -0.73 3.00 -6.05
CA ASP A 78 -0.46 1.63 -6.47
C ASP A 78 0.65 1.05 -5.60
N GLY A 79 0.43 -0.14 -5.05
CA GLY A 79 1.31 -0.76 -4.10
C GLY A 79 0.58 -1.71 -3.19
N LEU A 80 1.29 -2.18 -2.17
CA LEU A 80 0.81 -3.15 -1.21
C LEU A 80 0.63 -2.47 0.13
N THR A 81 -0.45 -2.82 0.82
CA THR A 81 -0.70 -2.35 2.18
C THR A 81 -1.01 -3.53 3.07
N MET A 82 -0.49 -3.53 4.29
CA MET A 82 -0.97 -4.46 5.31
C MET A 82 -2.26 -3.90 5.91
N GLN A 83 -3.38 -4.60 5.74
CA GLN A 83 -4.66 -4.24 6.32
C GLN A 83 -5.34 -5.45 6.96
N ASN A 84 -5.72 -5.32 8.23
CA ASN A 84 -6.32 -6.37 9.05
C ASN A 84 -5.49 -7.68 9.02
N GLY A 85 -4.16 -7.55 9.08
CA GLY A 85 -3.23 -8.69 9.02
C GLY A 85 -3.18 -9.42 7.67
N ARG A 86 -3.76 -8.83 6.61
CA ARG A 86 -3.68 -9.33 5.22
C ARG A 86 -3.01 -8.32 4.33
N VAL A 87 -2.20 -8.80 3.40
CA VAL A 87 -1.58 -7.95 2.39
C VAL A 87 -2.59 -7.68 1.27
N ILE A 88 -2.93 -6.41 1.07
CA ILE A 88 -3.81 -5.94 0.00
C ILE A 88 -2.95 -5.31 -1.07
N LEU A 89 -3.03 -5.86 -2.28
CA LEU A 89 -2.48 -5.26 -3.48
C LEU A 89 -3.46 -4.25 -4.05
N THR A 90 -2.98 -3.06 -4.32
CA THR A 90 -3.69 -2.02 -5.05
C THR A 90 -2.95 -1.78 -6.36
N GLU A 91 -3.58 -2.09 -7.49
CA GLU A 91 -3.03 -1.81 -8.83
C GLU A 91 -4.13 -1.22 -9.70
N LEU A 92 -3.87 -0.06 -10.32
CA LEU A 92 -4.81 0.63 -11.21
C LEU A 92 -6.15 0.93 -10.52
N GLY A 93 -6.11 1.20 -9.21
CA GLY A 93 -7.30 1.43 -8.39
C GLY A 93 -8.13 0.18 -8.08
N LEU A 94 -7.70 -1.01 -8.53
CA LEU A 94 -8.26 -2.29 -8.11
C LEU A 94 -7.55 -2.76 -6.85
N THR A 95 -8.34 -3.05 -5.81
CA THR A 95 -7.84 -3.54 -4.52
C THR A 95 -8.20 -5.02 -4.39
N ALA A 96 -7.20 -5.87 -4.24
CA ALA A 96 -7.38 -7.31 -4.06
C ALA A 96 -6.41 -7.84 -2.99
N PRO A 97 -6.88 -8.71 -2.07
CA PRO A 97 -5.97 -9.39 -1.15
C PRO A 97 -5.06 -10.35 -1.93
N ILE A 98 -3.84 -10.50 -1.46
CA ILE A 98 -2.88 -11.43 -2.04
C ILE A 98 -3.09 -12.82 -1.42
N GLU A 99 -3.33 -13.82 -2.26
CA GLU A 99 -3.46 -15.22 -1.85
C GLU A 99 -2.18 -16.03 -2.06
N GLN A 100 -1.28 -15.56 -2.92
CA GLN A 100 -0.03 -16.23 -3.29
C GLN A 100 1.13 -15.24 -3.24
N ASP A 101 2.30 -15.72 -2.85
CA ASP A 101 3.48 -14.88 -2.78
C ASP A 101 3.77 -14.22 -4.13
N LYS A 102 3.85 -12.89 -4.14
CA LYS A 102 3.99 -12.11 -5.37
C LYS A 102 5.40 -11.54 -5.46
N ARG A 103 6.03 -11.72 -6.62
CA ARG A 103 7.27 -11.02 -6.96
C ARG A 103 6.94 -9.70 -7.64
N LEU A 104 7.49 -8.62 -7.12
CA LEU A 104 7.40 -7.30 -7.72
C LEU A 104 8.37 -7.15 -8.91
N LEU A 105 8.14 -6.13 -9.73
CA LEU A 105 8.95 -5.82 -10.91
C LEU A 105 10.43 -5.53 -10.57
N ASN A 106 10.68 -4.99 -9.38
CA ASN A 106 12.01 -4.73 -8.87
C ASN A 106 12.73 -6.01 -8.38
N GLY A 107 12.05 -7.16 -8.34
CA GLY A 107 12.59 -8.42 -7.84
C GLY A 107 12.31 -8.71 -6.36
N THR A 108 11.73 -7.77 -5.61
CA THR A 108 11.29 -7.97 -4.21
C THR A 108 10.19 -9.03 -4.15
N LEU A 109 10.32 -9.99 -3.23
CA LEU A 109 9.31 -11.00 -2.96
C LEU A 109 8.46 -10.58 -1.77
N ILE A 110 7.13 -10.67 -1.93
CA ILE A 110 6.19 -10.33 -0.88
C ILE A 110 5.34 -11.54 -0.57
N THR A 111 5.44 -11.97 0.68
CA THR A 111 4.72 -13.13 1.20
C THR A 111 3.30 -12.73 1.62
N THR A 112 2.36 -13.67 1.57
CA THR A 112 0.99 -13.48 2.11
C THR A 112 0.95 -13.04 3.58
N LYS A 113 1.98 -13.40 4.36
CA LYS A 113 2.16 -13.00 5.78
C LYS A 113 2.72 -11.58 5.96
N GLY A 114 2.99 -10.87 4.85
CA GLY A 114 3.59 -9.53 4.86
C GLY A 114 5.07 -9.48 5.21
N GLN A 115 5.80 -10.55 4.91
CA GLN A 115 7.25 -10.47 4.82
C GLN A 115 7.64 -9.94 3.45
N VAL A 116 8.55 -8.97 3.44
CA VAL A 116 9.09 -8.36 2.23
C VAL A 116 10.56 -8.71 2.17
N THR A 117 10.95 -9.49 1.17
CA THR A 117 12.34 -9.86 0.91
C THR A 117 12.86 -9.05 -0.26
N ASN A 118 13.79 -8.14 0.00
CA ASN A 118 14.42 -7.35 -1.04
C ASN A 118 15.34 -8.20 -1.92
N VAL A 119 15.77 -7.63 -3.04
CA VAL A 119 16.71 -8.27 -3.98
C VAL A 119 18.03 -8.63 -3.29
N GLU A 120 18.43 -7.84 -2.29
CA GLU A 120 19.62 -8.06 -1.47
C GLU A 120 19.44 -9.16 -0.41
N GLY A 121 18.25 -9.77 -0.33
CA GLY A 121 17.92 -10.80 0.67
C GLY A 121 17.54 -10.25 2.04
N VAL A 122 17.58 -8.92 2.25
CA VAL A 122 17.09 -8.29 3.48
C VAL A 122 15.59 -8.51 3.61
N THR A 123 15.19 -9.16 4.69
CA THR A 123 13.78 -9.38 5.02
C THR A 123 13.28 -8.30 5.96
N SER A 124 12.05 -7.83 5.75
CA SER A 124 11.39 -6.85 6.61
C SER A 124 9.93 -7.26 6.80
N GLN A 125 9.48 -7.23 8.05
CA GLN A 125 8.09 -7.53 8.39
C GLN A 125 7.26 -6.25 8.29
N LEU A 126 6.15 -6.30 7.55
CA LEU A 126 5.20 -5.20 7.48
C LEU A 126 4.30 -5.20 8.71
N ASN A 127 4.12 -4.01 9.30
CA ASN A 127 3.13 -3.78 10.34
C ASN A 127 1.81 -3.30 9.74
N GLU A 128 0.78 -3.32 10.57
CA GLU A 128 -0.56 -2.88 10.19
C GLU A 128 -0.58 -1.40 9.73
N GLY A 129 -1.01 -1.20 8.49
CA GLY A 129 -1.05 0.10 7.83
C GLY A 129 0.28 0.55 7.20
N ASP A 130 1.32 -0.29 7.20
CA ASP A 130 2.51 -0.03 6.40
C ASP A 130 2.20 -0.21 4.91
N TYR A 131 2.86 0.62 4.10
CA TYR A 131 2.70 0.65 2.65
C TYR A 131 4.02 0.30 1.96
N VAL A 132 3.94 -0.51 0.91
CA VAL A 132 5.06 -0.86 0.05
C VAL A 132 4.73 -0.44 -1.37
N SER A 133 5.54 0.44 -1.94
CA SER A 133 5.39 0.80 -3.35
C SER A 133 5.70 -0.39 -4.26
N LEU A 134 5.22 -0.35 -5.50
CA LEU A 134 5.62 -1.34 -6.54
C LEU A 134 7.14 -1.37 -6.80
N THR A 135 7.86 -0.35 -6.35
CA THR A 135 9.32 -0.25 -6.39
C THR A 135 10.02 -0.83 -5.14
N GLY A 136 9.26 -1.38 -4.19
CA GLY A 136 9.78 -2.00 -2.96
C GLY A 136 10.15 -1.02 -1.86
N ARG A 137 9.78 0.27 -1.96
CA ARG A 137 10.00 1.22 -0.86
C ARG A 137 8.92 1.03 0.18
N ILE A 138 9.36 0.75 1.40
CA ILE A 138 8.48 0.66 2.57
C ILE A 138 8.29 2.08 3.12
N THR A 139 7.05 2.46 3.37
CA THR A 139 6.66 3.68 4.06
C THR A 139 5.82 3.28 5.26
N SER A 140 6.28 3.67 6.45
CA SER A 140 5.54 3.33 7.66
C SER A 140 4.27 4.14 7.77
N LYS A 141 3.26 3.62 8.48
CA LYS A 141 2.03 4.36 8.77
C LYS A 141 2.30 5.73 9.38
N ARG A 142 3.29 5.82 10.27
CA ARG A 142 3.67 7.06 10.95
C ARG A 142 4.18 8.11 9.98
N GLU A 143 5.12 7.75 9.11
CA GLU A 143 5.66 8.64 8.08
C GLU A 143 4.55 9.13 7.14
N MET A 144 3.62 8.25 6.78
CA MET A 144 2.52 8.60 5.90
C MET A 144 1.59 9.65 6.52
N VAL A 145 1.30 9.54 7.81
CA VAL A 145 0.49 10.50 8.57
C VAL A 145 1.24 11.83 8.75
N GLU A 146 2.53 11.79 9.05
CA GLU A 146 3.35 13.00 9.18
C GLU A 146 3.43 13.76 7.84
N ALA A 147 3.68 13.05 6.74
CA ALA A 147 3.71 13.63 5.40
C ALA A 147 2.35 14.22 4.98
N ASP A 148 1.24 13.54 5.28
CA ASP A 148 -0.11 14.05 5.00
C ASP A 148 -0.44 15.28 5.84
N SER A 149 -0.02 15.28 7.12
CA SER A 149 -0.18 16.45 8.01
C SER A 149 0.58 17.65 7.48
N VAL A 150 1.85 17.48 7.10
CA VAL A 150 2.66 18.56 6.51
C VAL A 150 2.02 19.08 5.22
N ARG A 151 1.56 18.20 4.34
CA ARG A 151 0.88 18.60 3.10
C ARG A 151 -0.41 19.37 3.36
N LYS A 152 -1.22 18.96 4.32
CA LYS A 152 -2.44 19.68 4.71
C LYS A 152 -2.13 21.06 5.25
N LEU A 153 -1.07 21.20 6.05
CA LEU A 153 -0.64 22.49 6.56
C LEU A 153 -0.15 23.42 5.45
N VAL A 154 0.68 22.91 4.53
CA VAL A 154 1.13 23.66 3.35
C VAL A 154 -0.07 24.06 2.49
N ALA A 155 -1.00 23.14 2.21
CA ALA A 155 -2.20 23.44 1.44
C ALA A 155 -3.09 24.50 2.12
N TYR A 156 -3.19 24.45 3.45
CA TYR A 156 -3.89 25.48 4.22
C TYR A 156 -3.20 26.84 4.11
N ASP A 157 -1.88 26.90 4.21
CA ASP A 157 -1.10 28.14 4.09
C ASP A 157 -1.17 28.74 2.69
N LEU A 158 -1.18 27.92 1.64
CA LEU A 158 -1.42 28.37 0.28
C LEU A 158 -2.85 28.90 0.09
N LYS A 159 -3.85 28.24 0.69
CA LYS A 159 -5.26 28.63 0.57
C LYS A 159 -5.60 29.87 1.42
N HIS A 160 -4.86 30.09 2.50
CA HIS A 160 -5.05 31.17 3.44
C HIS A 160 -3.70 31.81 3.81
N PRO A 161 -3.08 32.55 2.87
CA PRO A 161 -1.82 33.23 3.17
C PRO A 161 -2.03 34.18 4.35
N GLY A 162 -1.15 34.09 5.35
CA GLY A 162 -1.15 34.98 6.52
C GLY A 162 -2.09 34.62 7.67
N LYS A 163 -3.20 33.88 7.45
CA LYS A 163 -4.14 33.53 8.54
C LYS A 163 -3.49 32.71 9.66
N ARG A 164 -2.47 31.90 9.34
CA ARG A 164 -1.72 31.16 10.35
C ARG A 164 -1.01 32.07 11.33
N LYS A 165 -0.34 33.11 10.82
CA LYS A 165 0.36 34.10 11.66
C LYS A 165 -0.60 34.90 12.53
N GLU A 166 -1.80 35.18 12.03
CA GLU A 166 -2.84 35.85 12.82
C GLU A 166 -3.41 34.95 13.92
N LEU A 167 -3.72 33.69 13.60
CA LEU A 167 -4.21 32.72 14.59
C LEU A 167 -3.15 32.40 15.65
N GLU A 168 -1.88 32.34 15.28
CA GLU A 168 -0.76 32.13 16.20
C GLU A 168 -0.59 33.33 17.13
N LYS A 169 -0.61 34.55 16.60
CA LYS A 169 -0.62 35.78 17.42
C LYS A 169 -1.84 35.88 18.32
N ALA A 170 -3.01 35.43 17.86
CA ALA A 170 -4.23 35.40 18.66
C ALA A 170 -4.15 34.36 19.79
N ARG A 171 -3.59 33.17 19.53
CA ARG A 171 -3.34 32.15 20.55
C ARG A 171 -2.33 32.61 21.58
N GLU A 172 -1.23 33.24 21.16
CA GLU A 172 -0.21 33.76 22.07
C GLU A 172 -0.76 34.87 22.98
N LYS A 173 -1.62 35.75 22.45
CA LYS A 173 -2.32 36.76 23.26
C LYS A 173 -3.30 36.12 24.25
N ALA A 174 -4.08 35.14 23.80
CA ALA A 174 -5.03 34.43 24.65
C ALA A 174 -4.34 33.61 25.76
N GLU A 175 -3.18 33.02 25.48
CA GLU A 175 -2.39 32.28 26.47
C GLU A 175 -1.79 33.22 27.52
N LYS A 176 -1.25 34.38 27.09
CA LYS A 176 -0.80 35.42 28.02
C LYS A 176 -1.93 35.99 28.89
N GLU A 177 -3.13 36.11 28.36
CA GLU A 177 -4.30 36.54 29.13
C GLU A 177 -4.77 35.46 30.11
N ARG A 178 -4.75 34.17 29.71
CA ARG A 178 -5.04 33.05 30.62
C ARG A 178 -4.03 32.97 31.77
N GLU A 179 -2.75 33.13 31.49
CA GLU A 179 -1.70 33.12 32.52
C GLU A 179 -1.83 34.31 33.49
N LYS A 180 -2.20 35.50 32.98
CA LYS A 180 -2.49 36.67 33.83
C LYS A 180 -3.74 36.44 34.69
N ALA A 181 -4.79 35.87 34.12
CA ALA A 181 -6.03 35.57 34.85
C ALA A 181 -5.80 34.50 35.93
N GLU A 182 -4.99 33.47 35.68
CA GLU A 182 -4.62 32.49 36.71
C GLU A 182 -3.75 33.10 37.80
N LYS A 183 -2.81 33.99 37.45
CA LYS A 183 -2.01 34.72 38.45
C LYS A 183 -2.85 35.65 39.31
N GLU A 184 -3.84 36.35 38.75
CA GLU A 184 -4.78 37.17 39.54
C GLU A 184 -5.73 36.31 40.38
N ALA A 185 -6.26 35.22 39.83
CA ALA A 185 -7.11 34.29 40.57
C ALA A 185 -6.35 33.64 41.74
N ALA A 186 -5.08 33.29 41.55
CA ALA A 186 -4.23 32.75 42.62
C ALA A 186 -3.95 33.80 43.71
N LYS A 187 -3.66 35.06 43.32
CA LYS A 187 -3.48 36.17 44.28
C LYS A 187 -4.77 36.50 45.04
N ALA A 188 -5.93 36.44 44.40
CA ALA A 188 -7.23 36.67 45.03
C ALA A 188 -7.57 35.54 46.02
N LYS A 189 -7.33 34.27 45.65
CA LYS A 189 -7.50 33.13 46.56
C LYS A 189 -6.57 33.20 47.77
N ALA A 190 -5.32 33.65 47.60
CA ALA A 190 -4.37 33.82 48.70
C ALA A 190 -4.75 34.96 49.66
N LYS A 191 -5.44 36.01 49.18
CA LYS A 191 -5.95 37.11 50.02
C LYS A 191 -7.29 36.80 50.70
N ALA A 192 -8.12 35.95 50.10
CA ALA A 192 -9.41 35.55 50.68
C ALA A 192 -9.30 34.41 51.71
N GLY A 193 -8.17 33.69 51.73
CA GLY A 193 -7.88 32.63 52.70
C GLY A 193 -7.07 33.08 53.92
N ARG A 194 -6.92 34.39 54.14
CA ARG A 194 -6.21 35.00 55.27
C ARG A 194 -7.14 35.95 56.02
#